data_AF-A0A532FB35-F1
#
_entry.id   AF-A0A532FB35-F1
#
_cell.length_a   1.000
_cell.length_b   1.000
_cell.length_c   1.000
_cell.angle_alpha   90.00
_cell.angle_beta   90.00
_cell.angle_gamma   90.00
#
_symmetry.space_group_name_H-M   'P 1'
#
loop_
_entity.id
_entity.type
_entity.pdbx_description
1 polymer ?
#
loop_
_entity_poly.entity_id
_entity_poly.type
_entity_poly.pdbx_seq_one_letter_code
_entity_poly.pdbx_strand_id
1 'polypeptide(L)'
;MSAVRLLDELSDAPQQSEWLDTILKGDCVAALERLPEKSIDVIFADPPYNLQLDGDLHRPDQSKVDAVDDHWDQFDSFEAYDAFTRAWLLAARR
;
A
#
# COMPACT_ATOMS: atom_id res chain seq x y z
N MET A 1 -9.98 45.33 -29.23
CA MET A 1 -9.32 44.62 -28.12
C MET A 1 -10.00 43.28 -27.99
N SER A 2 -9.51 42.28 -28.72
CA SER A 2 -10.15 40.96 -28.81
C SER A 2 -9.86 40.17 -27.54
N ALA A 3 -10.89 39.93 -26.73
CA ALA A 3 -10.80 39.02 -25.59
C ALA A 3 -10.91 37.58 -26.12
N VAL A 4 -9.85 37.10 -26.77
CA VAL A 4 -9.71 35.67 -27.08
C VAL A 4 -9.12 35.03 -25.82
N ARG A 5 -9.97 34.46 -24.97
CA ARG A 5 -9.50 33.51 -23.95
C ARG A 5 -9.25 32.17 -24.64
N LEU A 6 -8.12 31.55 -24.33
CA LEU A 6 -7.80 30.21 -24.82
C LEU A 6 -8.85 29.23 -24.26
N LEU A 7 -9.26 28.24 -25.06
CA LEU A 7 -10.22 27.22 -24.62
C LEU A 7 -9.74 26.48 -23.36
N ASP A 8 -8.42 26.40 -23.15
CA ASP A 8 -7.80 25.84 -21.95
C ASP A 8 -8.08 26.67 -20.68
N GLU A 9 -8.30 27.98 -20.80
CA GLU A 9 -8.68 28.87 -19.68
C GLU A 9 -10.17 28.81 -19.32
N LEU A 10 -10.98 28.11 -20.14
CA LEU A 10 -12.43 27.94 -19.98
C LEU A 10 -12.81 26.53 -19.52
N SER A 11 -11.81 25.67 -19.30
CA SER A 11 -12.00 24.32 -18.79
C SER A 11 -12.33 24.37 -17.28
N ASP A 12 -13.62 24.39 -16.95
CA ASP A 12 -14.15 24.12 -15.60
C ASP A 12 -14.03 22.62 -15.21
N ALA A 13 -13.39 21.79 -16.05
CA ALA A 13 -13.13 20.41 -15.70
C ALA A 13 -12.13 20.40 -14.52
N PRO A 14 -12.46 19.75 -13.39
CA PRO A 14 -11.55 19.65 -12.28
C PRO A 14 -10.26 18.98 -12.77
N GLN A 15 -9.12 19.64 -12.55
CA GLN A 15 -7.81 19.04 -12.74
C GLN A 15 -7.77 17.76 -11.89
N GLN A 16 -7.75 16.59 -12.53
CA GLN A 16 -7.75 15.32 -11.82
C GLN A 16 -6.46 15.22 -11.00
N SER A 17 -6.60 14.91 -9.71
CA SER A 17 -5.45 14.72 -8.84
C SER A 17 -4.54 13.62 -9.39
N GLU A 18 -3.23 13.84 -9.41
CA GLU A 18 -2.24 12.90 -9.97
C GLU A 18 -2.21 11.51 -9.31
N TRP A 19 -2.86 11.36 -8.16
CA TRP A 19 -2.92 10.09 -7.41
C TRP A 19 -4.19 9.27 -7.67
N LEU A 20 -5.18 9.83 -8.37
CA LEU A 20 -6.37 9.08 -8.77
C LEU A 20 -6.01 8.07 -9.87
N ASP A 21 -6.63 6.89 -9.82
CA ASP A 21 -6.41 5.80 -10.78
C ASP A 21 -4.94 5.43 -11.01
N THR A 22 -4.11 5.59 -9.98
CA THR A 22 -2.64 5.53 -10.09
C THR A 22 -2.04 4.43 -9.21
N ILE A 23 -1.02 3.75 -9.74
CA ILE A 23 -0.19 2.80 -8.99
C ILE A 23 1.03 3.52 -8.41
N LEU A 24 1.06 3.65 -7.09
CA LEU A 24 2.22 4.20 -6.38
C LEU A 24 3.16 3.06 -5.96
N LYS A 25 4.28 2.91 -6.68
CA LYS A 25 5.30 1.91 -6.34
C LYS A 25 6.23 2.42 -5.25
N GLY A 26 6.38 1.64 -4.17
CA GLY A 26 7.33 1.92 -3.09
C GLY A 26 6.83 1.43 -1.73
N ASP A 27 7.47 1.91 -0.67
CA ASP A 27 7.01 1.72 0.70
C ASP A 27 5.64 2.39 0.92
N CYS A 28 4.71 1.66 1.55
CA CYS A 28 3.32 2.11 1.68
C CYS A 28 3.17 3.27 2.67
N VAL A 29 3.95 3.32 3.75
CA VAL A 29 3.91 4.40 4.73
C VAL A 29 4.35 5.70 4.07
N ALA A 30 5.51 5.69 3.39
CA ALA A 30 6.02 6.84 2.66
C ALA A 30 5.08 7.27 1.52
N ALA A 31 4.40 6.33 0.86
CA ALA A 31 3.41 6.64 -0.17
C ALA A 31 2.16 7.30 0.41
N LEU A 32 1.63 6.75 1.50
CA LEU A 32 0.49 7.31 2.23
C LEU A 32 0.80 8.73 2.69
N GLU A 33 1.95 8.99 3.33
CA GLU A 33 2.33 10.32 3.81
C GLU A 33 2.33 11.43 2.74
N ARG A 34 2.49 11.08 1.46
CA ARG A 34 2.44 12.05 0.35
C ARG A 34 1.03 12.38 -0.13
N LEU A 35 0.04 11.56 0.21
CA LEU A 35 -1.35 11.83 -0.15
C LEU A 35 -1.94 12.91 0.78
N PRO A 36 -2.93 13.69 0.34
CA PRO A 36 -3.64 14.61 1.23
C PRO A 36 -4.32 13.88 2.39
N GLU A 37 -4.45 14.53 3.54
CA GLU A 37 -5.21 13.97 4.68
C GLU A 37 -6.69 13.84 4.33
N LYS A 38 -7.36 12.82 4.90
CA LYS A 38 -8.82 12.59 4.72
C LYS A 38 -9.25 12.51 3.24
N SER A 39 -8.37 12.01 2.37
CA SER A 39 -8.60 11.97 0.92
C SER A 39 -9.07 10.60 0.41
N ILE A 40 -9.17 9.59 1.26
CA ILE A 40 -9.49 8.22 0.89
C ILE A 40 -10.76 7.77 1.61
N ASP A 41 -11.77 7.35 0.84
CA ASP A 41 -13.06 6.92 1.38
C ASP A 41 -12.99 5.52 2.00
N VAL A 42 -12.26 4.60 1.37
CA VAL A 42 -12.14 3.19 1.77
C VAL A 42 -10.72 2.70 1.51
N ILE A 43 -10.18 1.95 2.47
CA ILE A 43 -8.88 1.29 2.36
C ILE A 43 -9.10 -0.22 2.47
N PHE A 44 -8.53 -0.96 1.52
CA PHE A 44 -8.37 -2.41 1.61
C PHE A 44 -6.89 -2.71 1.82
N ALA A 45 -6.57 -3.55 2.80
CA ALA A 45 -5.20 -3.88 3.15
C ALA A 45 -5.08 -5.40 3.36
N ASP A 46 -4.04 -5.96 2.75
CA ASP A 46 -3.61 -7.35 2.92
C ASP A 46 -2.10 -7.32 3.29
N PRO A 47 -1.77 -7.01 4.56
CA PRO A 47 -0.38 -6.91 4.99
C PRO A 47 0.28 -8.30 5.07
N PRO A 48 1.61 -8.39 5.21
CA PRO A 48 2.27 -9.63 5.63
C PRO A 48 1.64 -10.17 6.92
N TYR A 49 1.51 -11.48 7.06
CA TYR A 49 0.83 -12.13 8.19
C TYR A 49 1.79 -12.59 9.27
N ASN A 50 3.09 -12.55 9.01
CA ASN A 50 4.13 -13.06 9.90
C ASN A 50 3.83 -14.52 10.28
N LEU A 51 3.84 -15.42 9.29
CA LEU A 51 3.39 -16.81 9.46
C LEU A 51 4.28 -17.62 10.41
N GLN A 52 5.50 -17.16 10.68
CA GLN A 52 6.47 -17.81 11.59
C GLN A 52 6.66 -19.30 11.28
N LEU A 53 6.68 -19.67 9.99
CA LEU A 53 6.85 -21.05 9.58
C LEU A 53 8.25 -21.54 9.97
N ASP A 54 8.32 -22.71 10.60
CA ASP A 54 9.58 -23.35 10.99
C ASP A 54 9.90 -24.50 10.04
N GLY A 55 10.90 -24.30 9.20
CA GLY A 55 11.45 -25.31 8.29
C GLY A 55 10.49 -25.78 7.18
N ASP A 56 10.83 -26.93 6.60
CA ASP A 56 10.12 -27.50 5.46
C ASP A 56 8.92 -28.34 5.89
N LEU A 57 7.78 -28.14 5.22
CA LEU A 57 6.59 -28.98 5.37
C LEU A 57 6.47 -29.96 4.20
N HIS A 58 6.17 -31.22 4.49
CA HIS A 58 5.93 -32.26 3.49
C HIS A 58 4.48 -32.75 3.52
N ARG A 59 3.94 -33.04 2.34
CA ARG A 59 2.64 -33.72 2.16
C ARG A 59 2.75 -35.21 2.49
N PRO A 60 1.64 -35.95 2.67
CA PRO A 60 1.66 -37.39 2.94
C PRO A 60 2.37 -38.23 1.86
N ASP A 61 2.40 -37.75 0.61
CA ASP A 61 3.11 -38.36 -0.51
C ASP A 61 4.61 -38.00 -0.56
N GLN A 62 5.14 -37.37 0.50
CA GLN A 62 6.50 -36.87 0.66
C GLN A 62 6.89 -35.67 -0.23
N SER A 63 5.98 -35.14 -1.05
CA SER A 63 6.25 -33.91 -1.80
C SER A 63 6.36 -32.70 -0.87
N LYS A 64 7.30 -31.80 -1.17
CA LYS A 64 7.48 -30.55 -0.41
C LYS A 64 6.32 -29.58 -0.67
N VAL A 65 5.86 -28.90 0.38
CA VAL A 65 4.90 -27.81 0.29
C VAL A 65 5.63 -26.54 -0.12
N ASP A 66 5.06 -25.82 -1.10
CA ASP A 66 5.50 -24.48 -1.50
C ASP A 66 4.90 -23.49 -0.50
N ALA A 67 5.67 -23.20 0.56
CA ALA A 67 5.25 -22.33 1.64
C ALA A 67 5.51 -20.87 1.30
N VAL A 68 4.85 -19.95 2.01
CA VAL A 68 5.20 -18.53 1.97
C VAL A 68 6.43 -18.36 2.86
N ASP A 69 7.61 -18.41 2.26
CA ASP A 69 8.92 -18.25 2.92
C ASP A 69 9.65 -16.98 2.47
N ASP A 70 8.96 -16.09 1.74
CA ASP A 70 9.49 -14.84 1.26
C ASP A 70 9.93 -13.88 2.39
N HIS A 71 10.99 -13.11 2.12
CA HIS A 71 11.55 -12.12 3.05
C HIS A 71 10.56 -11.05 3.54
N TRP A 72 9.51 -10.74 2.78
CA TRP A 72 8.53 -9.71 3.16
C TRP A 72 7.59 -10.16 4.29
N ASP A 73 7.52 -11.46 4.58
CA ASP A 73 6.74 -12.03 5.68
C ASP A 73 7.59 -12.39 6.92
N GLN A 74 8.87 -12.04 6.91
CA GLN A 74 9.81 -12.38 7.98
C GLN A 74 10.03 -11.19 8.92
N PHE A 75 9.75 -11.38 10.20
CA PHE A 75 9.94 -10.38 11.25
C PHE A 75 10.80 -10.93 12.38
N ASP A 76 11.71 -10.09 12.90
CA ASP A 76 12.62 -10.47 13.99
C ASP A 76 11.89 -10.81 15.30
N SER A 77 10.70 -10.21 15.51
CA SER A 77 9.89 -10.40 16.71
C SER A 77 8.45 -9.91 16.51
N PHE A 78 7.56 -10.29 17.42
CA PHE A 78 6.22 -9.70 17.49
C PHE A 78 6.26 -8.18 17.68
N GLU A 79 7.21 -7.65 18.44
CA GLU A 79 7.36 -6.21 18.63
C GLU A 79 7.69 -5.49 17.31
N ALA A 80 8.56 -6.07 16.49
CA ALA A 80 8.88 -5.54 15.16
C ALA A 80 7.67 -5.56 14.22
N TYR A 81 6.93 -6.68 14.19
CA TYR A 81 5.69 -6.81 13.41
C TYR A 81 4.62 -5.80 13.85
N ASP A 82 4.46 -5.64 15.17
CA ASP A 82 3.56 -4.68 15.79
C ASP A 82 3.93 -3.23 15.47
N ALA A 83 5.22 -2.90 15.49
CA ALA A 83 5.72 -1.57 15.16
C ALA A 83 5.46 -1.25 13.68
N PHE A 84 5.78 -2.18 12.78
CA PHE A 84 5.43 -2.11 11.37
C PHE A 84 3.93 -1.92 11.16
N THR A 85 3.10 -2.73 11.83
CA THR A 85 1.65 -2.71 11.69
C THR A 85 1.04 -1.39 12.15
N ARG A 86 1.49 -0.87 13.30
CA ARG A 86 1.04 0.44 13.80
C ARG A 86 1.43 1.58 12.87
N ALA A 87 2.63 1.53 12.28
CA ALA A 87 3.10 2.59 11.39
C ALA A 87 2.16 2.77 10.19
N TRP A 88 1.86 1.69 9.46
CA TRP A 88 0.99 1.80 8.27
C TRP A 88 -0.47 2.05 8.63
N LEU A 89 -0.99 1.53 9.75
CA LEU A 89 -2.35 1.82 10.20
C LEU A 89 -2.55 3.29 10.58
N LEU A 90 -1.55 3.91 11.21
CA LEU A 90 -1.58 5.33 11.55
C LEU A 90 -1.51 6.19 10.28
N ALA A 91 -0.64 5.83 9.34
CA ALA A 91 -0.55 6.52 8.05
C ALA A 91 -1.86 6.40 7.25
N ALA A 92 -2.52 5.24 7.27
CA ALA A 92 -3.78 4.99 6.58
C ALA A 92 -4.95 5.80 7.14
N ARG A 93 -4.98 6.08 8.45
CA ARG A 93 -6.10 6.74 9.14
C ARG A 93 -6.15 8.27 8.96
N ARG A 94 -5.04 8.92 8.64
CA ARG A 94 -4.88 10.38 8.67
C ARG A 94 -5.87 11.13 7.77
#